data_AF-A0A383CLE5-F1
#
_entry.id   AF-A0A383CLE5-F1
#
_cell.length_a   1.000
_cell.length_b   1.000
_cell.length_c   1.000
_cell.angle_alpha   90.00
_cell.angle_beta   90.00
_cell.angle_gamma   90.00
#
_symmetry.space_group_name_H-M   'P 1'
#
loop_
_entity.id
_entity.type
_entity.pdbx_description
1 polymer ?
#
loop_
_entity_poly.entity_id
_entity_poly.type
_entity_poly.pdbx_seq_one_letter_code
_entity_poly.pdbx_strand_id
1 'polypeptide(L)'
;TPASLDMANILGGLMNDGGSLVKVQDETGSAIEYVSFLSSWINNIGIMAATEGYYVKVNTASSVTVSGDGTDLPLAIPLTNGWNIISYPAQNAQDANNVLQSLMDSGSLVKVQDETGLAIEYVSFLSSWINNINNFKAGEGYYVKVNQATTLSINEGTSVSRIAYTEEKIEPVHFHAGFSGNPYLPMNLYIVDVKLDGNPVGRGVEVGIFDNDICIGSAVLIKSLEAKTSYLSIIVGRDD
;
A
#
# COMPACT_ATOMS: atom_id res chain seq x y z
N THR A 1 -3.35 7.63 23.45
CA THR A 1 -2.70 8.69 22.67
C THR A 1 -1.22 8.79 23.04
N PRO A 2 -0.31 8.98 22.07
CA PRO A 2 1.12 9.23 22.31
C PRO A 2 1.39 10.43 23.22
N ALA A 3 2.56 10.46 23.84
CA ALA A 3 3.01 11.58 24.69
C ALA A 3 3.14 12.92 23.92
N SER A 4 3.31 12.86 22.60
CA SER A 4 3.23 13.99 21.67
C SER A 4 2.54 13.52 20.40
N LEU A 5 1.56 14.30 19.93
CA LEU A 5 0.94 14.10 18.62
C LEU A 5 1.61 14.95 17.53
N ASP A 6 2.55 15.83 17.88
CA ASP A 6 3.33 16.58 16.90
C ASP A 6 4.20 15.63 16.06
N MET A 7 4.02 15.67 14.75
CA MET A 7 4.67 14.75 13.81
C MET A 7 6.19 14.92 13.77
N ALA A 8 6.71 16.14 13.96
CA ALA A 8 8.14 16.37 14.00
C ALA A 8 8.76 15.75 15.27
N ASN A 9 8.05 15.78 16.40
CA ASN A 9 8.49 15.09 17.61
C ASN A 9 8.44 13.57 17.46
N ILE A 10 7.38 13.03 16.84
CA ILE A 10 7.22 11.58 16.59
C ILE A 10 8.36 11.06 15.69
N LEU A 11 8.68 11.81 14.64
CA LEU A 11 9.67 11.43 13.64
C LEU A 11 11.07 11.99 13.92
N GLY A 12 11.27 12.66 15.08
CA GLY A 12 12.52 13.33 15.41
C GLY A 12 13.75 12.41 15.34
N GLY A 13 13.57 11.13 15.72
CA GLY A 13 14.62 10.12 15.61
C GLY A 13 15.07 9.86 14.16
N LEU A 14 14.20 10.05 13.18
CA LEU A 14 14.51 9.93 11.76
C LEU A 14 15.02 11.26 11.14
N MET A 15 14.75 12.41 11.77
CA MET A 15 15.05 13.74 11.24
C MET A 15 16.44 14.29 11.61
N ASN A 16 16.95 13.93 12.79
CA ASN A 16 18.17 14.52 13.36
C ASN A 16 19.46 13.97 12.71
N ASP A 17 20.57 14.73 12.78
CA ASP A 17 21.87 14.47 12.10
C ASP A 17 22.25 12.98 11.95
N GLY A 18 22.21 12.48 10.70
CA GLY A 18 22.45 11.07 10.37
C GLY A 18 21.18 10.20 10.29
N GLY A 19 20.01 10.81 10.48
CA GLY A 19 18.70 10.20 10.38
C GLY A 19 18.34 9.81 8.95
N SER A 20 17.34 8.94 8.84
CA SER A 20 16.96 8.31 7.58
C SER A 20 15.81 8.99 6.85
N LEU A 21 15.15 9.98 7.46
CA LEU A 21 13.97 10.60 6.86
C LEU A 21 14.36 11.37 5.60
N VAL A 22 13.58 11.14 4.54
CA VAL A 22 13.67 11.90 3.28
C VAL A 22 12.48 12.87 3.19
N LYS A 23 11.26 12.36 3.39
CA LYS A 23 10.02 13.15 3.28
C LYS A 23 8.87 12.46 4.00
N VAL A 24 7.93 13.27 4.51
CA VAL A 24 6.60 12.81 4.90
C VAL A 24 5.55 13.56 4.09
N GLN A 25 4.45 12.91 3.73
CA GLN A 25 3.32 13.55 3.08
C GLN A 25 1.98 12.92 3.51
N ASP A 26 0.96 13.75 3.72
CA ASP A 26 -0.43 13.33 3.90
C ASP A 26 -1.22 13.35 2.56
N GLU A 27 -2.48 12.91 2.58
CA GLU A 27 -3.33 12.86 1.38
C GLU A 27 -3.64 14.23 0.76
N THR A 28 -3.50 15.32 1.52
CA THR A 28 -3.73 16.70 1.04
C THR A 28 -2.50 17.30 0.38
N GLY A 29 -1.35 16.62 0.51
CA GLY A 29 -0.06 17.05 0.00
C GLY A 29 0.76 17.87 0.99
N SER A 30 0.23 18.15 2.19
CA SER A 30 0.99 18.73 3.29
C SER A 30 2.12 17.80 3.69
N ALA A 31 3.29 18.38 4.00
CA ALA A 31 4.53 17.62 4.06
C ALA A 31 5.44 18.02 5.23
N ILE A 32 6.32 17.08 5.58
CA ILE A 32 7.52 17.35 6.37
C ILE A 32 8.72 17.18 5.44
N GLU A 33 9.46 18.27 5.22
CA GLU A 33 10.57 18.31 4.28
C GLU A 33 11.74 19.15 4.80
N TYR A 34 12.95 18.76 4.42
CA TYR A 34 14.17 19.48 4.79
C TYR A 34 14.44 20.61 3.79
N VAL A 35 14.42 21.84 4.27
CA VAL A 35 14.69 23.02 3.46
C VAL A 35 16.17 23.41 3.59
N SER A 36 16.95 23.03 2.58
CA SER A 36 18.42 23.13 2.61
C SER A 36 18.96 24.54 2.83
N PHE A 37 18.33 25.58 2.26
CA PHE A 37 18.77 26.96 2.46
C PHE A 37 18.45 27.54 3.84
N LEU A 38 17.50 26.93 4.56
CA LEU A 38 17.17 27.26 5.95
C LEU A 38 17.90 26.36 6.96
N SER A 39 18.55 25.30 6.49
CA SER A 39 19.12 24.23 7.31
C SER A 39 18.12 23.71 8.35
N SER A 40 16.86 23.52 7.94
CA SER A 40 15.78 23.19 8.87
C SER A 40 14.70 22.36 8.22
N TRP A 41 14.07 21.50 9.02
CA TRP A 41 12.85 20.79 8.65
C TRP A 41 11.64 21.70 8.82
N ILE A 42 10.77 21.71 7.82
CA ILE A 42 9.48 22.41 7.88
C ILE A 42 8.39 21.37 8.05
N ASN A 43 7.60 21.49 9.12
CA ASN A 43 6.46 20.62 9.39
C ASN A 43 5.15 21.33 9.03
N ASN A 44 4.62 21.06 7.84
CA ASN A 44 3.31 21.57 7.40
C ASN A 44 2.14 20.61 7.67
N ILE A 45 2.42 19.39 8.16
CA ILE A 45 1.39 18.44 8.62
C ILE A 45 0.92 18.84 10.02
N GLY A 46 1.86 19.20 10.90
CA GLY A 46 1.57 19.59 12.29
C GLY A 46 1.32 18.38 13.17
N ILE A 47 0.07 18.23 13.62
CA ILE A 47 -0.36 17.21 14.58
C ILE A 47 -0.92 16.00 13.83
N MET A 48 -0.47 14.79 14.19
CA MET A 48 -0.99 13.55 13.64
C MET A 48 -2.49 13.39 13.94
N ALA A 49 -3.26 12.93 12.96
CA ALA A 49 -4.65 12.55 13.15
C ALA A 49 -4.76 11.03 13.34
N ALA A 50 -5.63 10.59 14.24
CA ALA A 50 -5.84 9.17 14.49
C ALA A 50 -6.50 8.43 13.31
N THR A 51 -7.11 9.17 12.37
CA THR A 51 -7.82 8.65 11.19
C THR A 51 -6.94 8.59 9.93
N GLU A 52 -5.80 9.27 9.94
CA GLU A 52 -4.93 9.43 8.77
C GLU A 52 -3.75 8.47 8.81
N GLY A 53 -3.35 8.00 7.63
CA GLY A 53 -2.04 7.42 7.43
C GLY A 53 -1.11 8.44 6.77
N TYR A 54 0.19 8.18 6.78
CA TYR A 54 1.19 9.09 6.23
C TYR A 54 2.17 8.34 5.35
N TYR A 55 2.48 8.89 4.17
CA TYR A 55 3.58 8.39 3.37
C TYR A 55 4.89 8.85 3.99
N VAL A 56 5.73 7.91 4.42
CA VAL A 56 7.05 8.20 5.02
C VAL A 56 8.13 7.60 4.14
N LYS A 57 8.92 8.47 3.49
CA LYS A 57 10.07 8.07 2.68
C LYS A 57 11.33 8.11 3.54
N VAL A 58 12.08 7.01 3.54
CA VAL A 58 13.39 6.90 4.20
C VAL A 58 14.47 6.45 3.22
N ASN A 59 15.72 6.85 3.47
CA ASN A 59 16.88 6.45 2.65
C ASN A 59 17.53 5.14 3.12
N THR A 60 17.17 4.66 4.31
CA THR A 60 17.69 3.45 4.94
C THR A 60 16.59 2.78 5.76
N ALA A 61 16.59 1.45 5.79
CA ALA A 61 15.60 0.68 6.57
C ALA A 61 15.60 1.14 8.03
N SER A 62 14.43 1.56 8.51
CA SER A 62 14.27 2.27 9.78
C SER A 62 12.99 1.85 10.47
N SER A 63 12.91 2.12 11.77
CA SER A 63 11.69 1.93 12.55
C SER A 63 11.43 3.15 13.43
N VAL A 64 10.15 3.41 13.67
CA VAL A 64 9.68 4.40 14.64
C VAL A 64 8.84 3.67 15.67
N THR A 65 9.19 3.84 16.94
CA THR A 65 8.41 3.29 18.05
C THR A 65 7.67 4.43 18.73
N VAL A 66 6.34 4.37 18.68
CA VAL A 66 5.47 5.31 19.38
C VAL A 66 4.76 4.56 20.50
N SER A 67 4.74 5.12 21.70
CA SER A 67 4.05 4.54 22.87
C SER A 67 3.02 5.52 23.40
N GLY A 68 1.87 4.98 23.81
CA GLY A 68 0.75 5.72 24.38
C GLY A 68 -0.50 4.84 24.41
N ASP A 69 -1.63 5.38 24.88
CA ASP A 69 -2.88 4.60 24.86
C ASP A 69 -3.36 4.37 23.42
N GLY A 70 -4.12 3.29 23.20
CA GLY A 70 -4.78 3.04 21.92
C GLY A 70 -5.81 4.13 21.57
N THR A 71 -6.21 4.17 20.30
CA THR A 71 -7.38 4.94 19.87
C THR A 71 -8.66 4.19 20.25
N ASP A 72 -9.68 4.89 20.74
CA ASP A 72 -10.97 4.28 21.05
C ASP A 72 -11.63 3.71 19.79
N LEU A 73 -12.13 2.47 19.87
CA LEU A 73 -12.79 1.77 18.78
C LEU A 73 -14.27 1.49 19.11
N PRO A 74 -15.18 1.50 18.11
CA PRO A 74 -14.90 1.69 16.69
C PRO A 74 -14.53 3.13 16.31
N LEU A 75 -13.54 3.29 15.44
CA LEU A 75 -13.14 4.57 14.87
C LEU A 75 -13.84 4.80 13.53
N ALA A 76 -14.54 5.93 13.41
CA ALA A 76 -15.12 6.39 12.16
C ALA A 76 -14.12 7.27 11.39
N ILE A 77 -13.69 6.82 10.22
CA ILE A 77 -12.75 7.51 9.32
C ILE A 77 -13.56 8.14 8.18
N PRO A 78 -13.73 9.46 8.14
CA PRO A 78 -14.37 10.13 7.01
C PRO A 78 -13.47 10.03 5.77
N LEU A 79 -14.06 9.65 4.64
CA LEU A 79 -13.37 9.56 3.35
C LEU A 79 -13.94 10.59 2.39
N THR A 80 -13.04 11.29 1.70
CA THR A 80 -13.39 12.18 0.60
C THR A 80 -13.38 11.43 -0.73
N ASN A 81 -14.13 11.93 -1.72
CA ASN A 81 -14.11 11.35 -3.07
C ASN A 81 -12.69 11.43 -3.65
N GLY A 82 -12.16 10.30 -4.12
CA GLY A 82 -10.77 10.19 -4.58
C GLY A 82 -9.92 9.34 -3.64
N TRP A 83 -8.62 9.59 -3.66
CA TRP A 83 -7.64 8.90 -2.82
C TRP A 83 -7.61 9.52 -1.42
N ASN A 84 -7.55 8.65 -0.41
CA ASN A 84 -7.35 9.00 1.01
C ASN A 84 -6.22 8.10 1.54
N ILE A 85 -5.47 8.56 2.53
CA ILE A 85 -4.50 7.74 3.25
C ILE A 85 -5.05 7.52 4.66
N ILE A 86 -5.43 6.29 4.99
CA ILE A 86 -6.08 5.99 6.27
C ILE A 86 -5.15 5.27 7.23
N SER A 87 -5.39 5.44 8.52
CA SER A 87 -4.78 4.60 9.56
C SER A 87 -5.50 3.25 9.69
N TYR A 88 -4.80 2.26 10.22
CA TYR A 88 -5.42 1.08 10.83
C TYR A 88 -5.16 1.06 12.35
N PRO A 89 -6.09 1.58 13.18
CA PRO A 89 -5.88 1.78 14.62
C PRO A 89 -6.05 0.52 15.47
N ALA A 90 -6.66 -0.54 14.93
CA ALA A 90 -6.89 -1.79 15.64
C ALA A 90 -5.56 -2.54 15.88
N GLN A 91 -5.47 -3.24 17.01
CA GLN A 91 -4.27 -3.98 17.40
C GLN A 91 -4.25 -5.39 16.80
N ASN A 92 -5.42 -5.98 16.58
CA ASN A 92 -5.53 -7.27 15.89
C ASN A 92 -5.52 -7.08 14.38
N ALA A 93 -4.84 -7.97 13.66
CA ALA A 93 -4.96 -8.02 12.20
C ALA A 93 -6.36 -8.51 11.79
N GLN A 94 -6.92 -7.91 10.75
CA GLN A 94 -8.25 -8.27 10.21
C GLN A 94 -8.18 -8.49 8.70
N ASP A 95 -8.97 -9.43 8.18
CA ASP A 95 -9.15 -9.61 6.74
C ASP A 95 -9.64 -8.29 6.12
N ALA A 96 -8.87 -7.78 5.15
CA ALA A 96 -9.12 -6.47 4.58
C ALA A 96 -10.48 -6.39 3.88
N ASN A 97 -10.98 -7.49 3.29
CA ASN A 97 -12.32 -7.51 2.70
C ASN A 97 -13.40 -7.30 3.77
N ASN A 98 -13.23 -7.90 4.96
CA ASN A 98 -14.18 -7.71 6.05
C ASN A 98 -14.19 -6.27 6.57
N VAL A 99 -13.01 -5.65 6.69
CA VAL A 99 -12.90 -4.23 7.10
C VAL A 99 -13.59 -3.33 6.07
N LEU A 100 -13.38 -3.61 4.78
CA LEU A 100 -13.86 -2.80 3.66
C LEU A 100 -15.29 -3.16 3.21
N GLN A 101 -15.93 -4.17 3.80
CA GLN A 101 -17.19 -4.74 3.33
C GLN A 101 -18.28 -3.68 3.11
N SER A 102 -18.42 -2.73 4.05
CA SER A 102 -19.40 -1.64 3.95
C SER A 102 -19.19 -0.74 2.72
N LEU A 103 -17.93 -0.50 2.34
CA LEU A 103 -17.59 0.29 1.16
C LEU A 103 -17.79 -0.51 -0.14
N MET A 104 -17.52 -1.82 -0.11
CA MET A 104 -17.78 -2.73 -1.23
C MET A 104 -19.28 -2.88 -1.50
N ASP A 105 -20.08 -3.14 -0.46
CA ASP A 105 -21.53 -3.35 -0.57
C ASP A 105 -22.27 -2.09 -1.03
N SER A 106 -21.81 -0.91 -0.60
CA SER A 106 -22.35 0.38 -1.05
C SER A 106 -21.90 0.77 -2.45
N GLY A 107 -20.96 0.04 -3.06
CA GLY A 107 -20.36 0.39 -4.35
C GLY A 107 -19.50 1.66 -4.31
N SER A 108 -19.08 2.10 -3.12
CA SER A 108 -18.27 3.31 -2.94
C SER A 108 -16.77 3.05 -3.06
N LEU A 109 -16.31 1.83 -2.76
CA LEU A 109 -14.92 1.43 -2.90
C LEU A 109 -14.50 1.33 -4.38
N VAL A 110 -13.34 1.92 -4.70
CA VAL A 110 -12.72 1.82 -6.02
C VAL A 110 -11.47 0.95 -5.99
N LYS A 111 -10.55 1.20 -5.04
CA LYS A 111 -9.27 0.47 -4.92
C LYS A 111 -8.68 0.68 -3.53
N VAL A 112 -7.93 -0.32 -3.04
CA VAL A 112 -7.03 -0.17 -1.89
C VAL A 112 -5.62 -0.58 -2.29
N GLN A 113 -4.61 0.07 -1.71
CA GLN A 113 -3.21 -0.29 -1.91
C GLN A 113 -2.41 -0.12 -0.60
N ASP A 114 -1.47 -1.03 -0.34
CA ASP A 114 -0.48 -0.90 0.73
C ASP A 114 0.83 -0.28 0.22
N GLU A 115 1.76 -0.03 1.14
CA GLU A 115 3.06 0.59 0.85
C GLU A 115 3.96 -0.25 -0.06
N THR A 116 3.74 -1.56 -0.13
CA THR A 116 4.48 -2.47 -1.04
C THR A 116 3.92 -2.46 -2.46
N GLY A 117 2.74 -1.85 -2.64
CA GLY A 117 2.00 -1.82 -3.90
C GLY A 117 1.04 -2.98 -4.11
N LEU A 118 0.87 -3.87 -3.13
CA LEU A 118 -0.19 -4.87 -3.18
C LEU A 118 -1.54 -4.17 -3.09
N ALA A 119 -2.52 -4.68 -3.84
CA ALA A 119 -3.80 -4.01 -4.00
C ALA A 119 -5.00 -4.92 -3.76
N ILE A 120 -6.11 -4.26 -3.43
CA ILE A 120 -7.46 -4.82 -3.47
C ILE A 120 -8.22 -4.08 -4.57
N GLU A 121 -8.64 -4.81 -5.59
CA GLU A 121 -9.31 -4.23 -6.75
C GLU A 121 -10.35 -5.15 -7.38
N TYR A 122 -11.35 -4.56 -8.00
CA TYR A 122 -12.37 -5.29 -8.75
C TYR A 122 -11.82 -5.66 -10.12
N VAL A 123 -11.61 -6.94 -10.35
CA VAL A 123 -11.09 -7.48 -11.61
C VAL A 123 -12.25 -7.87 -12.50
N SER A 124 -12.55 -7.02 -13.49
CA SER A 124 -13.76 -7.13 -14.32
C SER A 124 -13.89 -8.46 -15.07
N PHE A 125 -12.78 -9.00 -15.60
CA PHE A 125 -12.79 -10.29 -16.32
C PHE A 125 -13.05 -11.50 -15.40
N LEU A 126 -12.90 -11.32 -14.08
CA LEU A 126 -13.25 -12.32 -13.07
C LEU A 126 -14.59 -12.03 -12.40
N SER A 127 -15.14 -10.82 -12.60
CA SER A 127 -16.31 -10.32 -11.87
C SER A 127 -16.18 -10.46 -10.35
N SER A 128 -14.97 -10.22 -9.83
CA SER A 128 -14.65 -10.42 -8.41
C SER A 128 -13.65 -9.37 -7.93
N TRP A 129 -13.75 -9.03 -6.64
CA TRP A 129 -12.65 -8.40 -5.93
C TRP A 129 -11.51 -9.40 -5.73
N ILE A 130 -10.29 -8.96 -5.99
CA ILE A 130 -9.06 -9.70 -5.70
C ILE A 130 -8.36 -8.97 -4.56
N ASN A 131 -8.06 -9.69 -3.48
CA ASN A 131 -7.39 -9.16 -2.30
C ASN A 131 -5.95 -9.69 -2.25
N ASN A 132 -4.99 -8.89 -2.70
CA ASN A 132 -3.57 -9.26 -2.62
C ASN A 132 -2.89 -8.75 -1.33
N ILE A 133 -3.53 -7.85 -0.58
CA ILE A 133 -3.03 -7.32 0.71
C ILE A 133 -3.24 -8.36 1.83
N ASN A 134 -4.28 -9.18 1.70
CA ASN A 134 -4.81 -10.10 2.71
C ASN A 134 -5.42 -9.38 3.90
N ASN A 135 -4.60 -8.98 4.87
CA ASN A 135 -5.05 -8.45 6.15
C ASN A 135 -4.58 -7.01 6.34
N PHE A 136 -5.44 -6.18 6.92
CA PHE A 136 -5.00 -4.94 7.55
C PHE A 136 -4.31 -5.25 8.89
N LYS A 137 -3.20 -4.56 9.18
CA LYS A 137 -2.34 -4.85 10.33
C LYS A 137 -2.05 -3.60 11.15
N ALA A 138 -1.89 -3.79 12.46
CA ALA A 138 -1.51 -2.72 13.38
C ALA A 138 -0.17 -2.09 12.96
N GLY A 139 -0.11 -0.76 13.00
CA GLY A 139 1.07 0.01 12.61
C GLY A 139 1.13 0.38 11.13
N GLU A 140 0.22 -0.13 10.29
CA GLU A 140 0.15 0.18 8.87
C GLU A 140 -0.84 1.33 8.56
N GLY A 141 -0.61 1.97 7.42
CA GLY A 141 -1.57 2.85 6.76
C GLY A 141 -1.91 2.33 5.37
N TYR A 142 -3.09 2.67 4.84
CA TYR A 142 -3.56 2.18 3.56
C TYR A 142 -4.05 3.31 2.66
N TYR A 143 -3.71 3.25 1.38
CA TYR A 143 -4.33 4.09 0.36
C TYR A 143 -5.71 3.54 0.04
N VAL A 144 -6.76 4.32 0.26
CA VAL A 144 -8.14 3.93 -0.05
C VAL A 144 -8.75 4.93 -1.01
N LYS A 145 -9.15 4.43 -2.18
CA LYS A 145 -9.87 5.21 -3.19
C LYS A 145 -11.37 4.93 -3.11
N VAL A 146 -12.16 5.99 -2.99
CA VAL A 146 -13.62 5.94 -3.08
C VAL A 146 -14.14 6.83 -4.21
N ASN A 147 -15.32 6.54 -4.73
CA ASN A 147 -15.96 7.32 -5.83
C ASN A 147 -16.97 8.38 -5.33
N GLN A 148 -17.18 8.45 -4.02
CA GLN A 148 -18.03 9.42 -3.35
C GLN A 148 -17.59 9.56 -1.89
N ALA A 149 -17.89 10.70 -1.27
CA ALA A 149 -17.63 10.88 0.16
C ALA A 149 -18.43 9.85 0.98
N THR A 150 -17.78 9.23 1.95
CA THR A 150 -18.35 8.15 2.77
C THR A 150 -17.60 8.06 4.10
N THR A 151 -17.85 7.02 4.90
CA THR A 151 -17.15 6.78 6.16
C THR A 151 -16.83 5.31 6.29
N LEU A 152 -15.57 5.00 6.62
CA LEU A 152 -15.14 3.67 6.99
C LEU A 152 -15.13 3.55 8.52
N SER A 153 -15.75 2.51 9.06
CA SER A 153 -15.73 2.24 10.51
C SER A 153 -14.80 1.07 10.80
N ILE A 154 -13.73 1.30 11.54
CA ILE A 154 -12.78 0.26 11.97
C ILE A 154 -13.08 -0.10 13.43
N ASN A 155 -13.26 -1.39 13.70
CA ASN A 155 -13.39 -1.95 15.05
C ASN A 155 -12.16 -2.82 15.37
N GLU A 156 -12.00 -3.28 16.61
CA GLU A 156 -10.86 -4.11 17.03
C GLU A 156 -10.79 -5.48 16.32
N GLY A 157 -11.89 -5.89 15.68
CA GLY A 157 -12.07 -7.21 15.11
C GLY A 157 -12.39 -8.25 16.17
N THR A 158 -13.19 -9.25 15.79
CA THR A 158 -13.52 -10.41 16.64
C THR A 158 -12.91 -11.70 16.12
N SER A 159 -12.19 -11.65 14.99
CA SER A 159 -11.80 -12.81 14.20
C SER A 159 -10.28 -12.97 14.20
N VAL A 160 -9.83 -14.19 14.50
CA VAL A 160 -8.43 -14.58 14.26
C VAL A 160 -8.20 -14.56 12.74
N SER A 161 -7.17 -13.84 12.28
CA SER A 161 -6.77 -13.80 10.86
C SER A 161 -6.82 -15.19 10.23
N ARG A 162 -7.44 -15.31 9.06
CA ARG A 162 -7.23 -16.50 8.23
C ARG A 162 -5.73 -16.57 7.89
N ILE A 163 -5.16 -17.77 7.98
CA ILE A 163 -3.85 -18.05 7.37
C ILE A 163 -4.00 -17.68 5.89
N ALA A 164 -3.28 -16.65 5.47
CA ALA A 164 -3.22 -16.27 4.07
C ALA A 164 -2.69 -17.47 3.28
N TYR A 165 -3.41 -17.88 2.24
CA TYR A 165 -2.83 -18.75 1.23
C TYR A 165 -1.85 -17.89 0.47
N THR A 166 -0.58 -17.94 0.85
CA THR A 166 0.48 -17.35 0.05
C THR A 166 0.52 -18.14 -1.25
N GLU A 167 0.08 -17.52 -2.35
CA GLU A 167 0.38 -18.08 -3.66
C GLU A 167 1.91 -18.23 -3.77
N GLU A 168 2.33 -19.31 -4.42
CA GLU A 168 3.73 -19.50 -4.70
C GLU A 168 4.26 -18.30 -5.48
N LYS A 169 5.37 -17.72 -5.01
CA LYS A 169 6.06 -16.63 -5.70
C LYS A 169 7.44 -17.12 -6.11
N ILE A 170 7.77 -16.95 -7.37
CA ILE A 170 9.12 -17.18 -7.90
C ILE A 170 9.69 -15.80 -8.22
N GLU A 171 10.87 -15.50 -7.68
CA GLU A 171 11.55 -14.23 -7.95
C GLU A 171 12.17 -14.23 -9.35
N PRO A 172 12.02 -13.15 -10.14
CA PRO A 172 12.66 -13.00 -11.44
C PRO A 172 14.20 -13.00 -11.35
N VAL A 173 14.86 -13.62 -12.32
CA VAL A 173 16.33 -13.72 -12.42
C VAL A 173 16.89 -12.81 -13.51
N HIS A 174 16.13 -12.53 -14.57
CA HIS A 174 16.60 -11.79 -15.75
C HIS A 174 16.10 -10.35 -15.75
N PHE A 175 14.86 -10.12 -15.33
CA PHE A 175 14.26 -8.80 -15.31
C PHE A 175 14.22 -8.24 -13.88
N HIS A 176 14.96 -7.17 -13.64
CA HIS A 176 14.95 -6.47 -12.35
C HIS A 176 14.28 -5.12 -12.50
N ALA A 177 13.30 -4.83 -11.64
CA ALA A 177 12.68 -3.53 -11.61
C ALA A 177 13.70 -2.44 -11.24
N GLY A 178 13.60 -1.27 -11.86
CA GLY A 178 14.47 -0.11 -11.64
C GLY A 178 14.21 0.63 -10.33
N PHE A 179 13.63 -0.03 -9.34
CA PHE A 179 13.41 0.47 -7.98
C PHE A 179 13.77 -0.63 -6.97
N SER A 180 14.03 -0.24 -5.73
CA SER A 180 14.31 -1.16 -4.63
C SER A 180 13.40 -0.87 -3.45
N GLY A 181 12.95 -1.93 -2.75
CA GLY A 181 11.99 -1.78 -1.66
C GLY A 181 10.59 -1.41 -2.16
N ASN A 182 9.98 -0.44 -1.50
CA ASN A 182 8.61 0.00 -1.78
C ASN A 182 8.57 0.99 -2.96
N PRO A 183 7.81 0.70 -4.03
CA PRO A 183 7.71 1.59 -5.18
C PRO A 183 6.95 2.88 -4.85
N TYR A 184 7.28 3.97 -5.55
CA TYR A 184 6.49 5.19 -5.50
C TYR A 184 5.26 5.10 -6.42
N LEU A 185 4.08 5.38 -5.86
CA LEU A 185 2.78 5.38 -6.53
C LEU A 185 2.60 4.17 -7.49
N PRO A 186 2.70 2.93 -6.97
CA PRO A 186 2.66 1.74 -7.80
C PRO A 186 1.32 1.55 -8.51
N MET A 187 1.38 0.88 -9.65
CA MET A 187 0.22 0.35 -10.36
C MET A 187 0.24 -1.17 -10.36
N ASN A 188 -0.93 -1.77 -10.57
CA ASN A 188 -1.07 -3.22 -10.66
C ASN A 188 -1.55 -3.57 -12.07
N LEU A 189 -0.84 -4.49 -12.72
CA LEU A 189 -1.20 -5.02 -14.03
C LEU A 189 -1.62 -6.48 -13.91
N TYR A 190 -2.71 -6.84 -14.58
CA TYR A 190 -3.16 -8.23 -14.72
C TYR A 190 -2.90 -8.69 -16.14
N ILE A 191 -1.89 -9.53 -16.31
CA ILE A 191 -1.59 -10.15 -17.59
C ILE A 191 -2.47 -11.40 -17.73
N VAL A 192 -3.27 -11.46 -18.78
CA VAL A 192 -4.27 -12.53 -19.01
C VAL A 192 -3.92 -13.46 -20.17
N ASP A 193 -2.89 -13.13 -20.96
CA ASP A 193 -2.37 -13.96 -22.04
C ASP A 193 -0.88 -13.66 -22.23
N VAL A 194 -0.07 -14.71 -22.36
CA VAL A 194 1.36 -14.61 -22.68
C VAL A 194 1.69 -15.73 -23.65
N LYS A 195 2.31 -15.36 -24.78
CA LYS A 195 2.68 -16.29 -25.84
C LYS A 195 4.10 -16.00 -26.32
N LEU A 196 4.83 -17.05 -26.66
CA LEU A 196 6.13 -17.00 -27.33
C LEU A 196 6.00 -17.67 -28.70
N ASP A 197 6.28 -16.93 -29.77
CA ASP A 197 6.09 -17.39 -31.16
C ASP A 197 4.68 -17.95 -31.42
N GLY A 198 3.67 -17.33 -30.80
CA GLY A 198 2.26 -17.72 -30.90
C GLY A 198 1.85 -18.89 -30.01
N ASN A 199 2.78 -19.54 -29.30
CA ASN A 199 2.50 -20.66 -28.42
C ASN A 199 2.32 -20.21 -26.97
N PRO A 200 1.35 -20.76 -26.22
CA PRO A 200 1.20 -20.49 -24.80
C PRO A 200 2.49 -20.84 -24.04
N VAL A 201 2.82 -20.01 -23.05
CA VAL A 201 3.91 -20.28 -22.11
C VAL A 201 3.35 -20.62 -20.73
N GLY A 202 4.19 -21.21 -19.89
CA GLY A 202 3.80 -21.67 -18.57
C GLY A 202 4.82 -21.34 -17.50
N ARG A 203 4.80 -22.17 -16.47
CA ARG A 203 5.63 -22.02 -15.28
C ARG A 203 7.10 -21.77 -15.61
N GLY A 204 7.71 -20.80 -14.93
CA GLY A 204 9.13 -20.46 -15.04
C GLY A 204 9.45 -19.41 -16.10
N VAL A 205 8.50 -19.00 -16.94
CA VAL A 205 8.71 -17.87 -17.86
C VAL A 205 8.62 -16.55 -17.09
N GLU A 206 9.60 -15.69 -17.29
CA GLU A 206 9.63 -14.35 -16.72
C GLU A 206 9.00 -13.34 -17.68
N VAL A 207 8.27 -12.38 -17.12
CA VAL A 207 7.69 -11.24 -17.82
C VAL A 207 8.26 -9.98 -17.19
N GLY A 208 8.95 -9.17 -18.00
CA GLY A 208 9.39 -7.82 -17.64
C GLY A 208 8.50 -6.77 -18.32
N ILE A 209 8.08 -5.77 -17.56
CA ILE A 209 7.32 -4.61 -18.05
C ILE A 209 8.26 -3.42 -18.11
N PHE A 210 8.33 -2.76 -19.26
CA PHE A 210 9.26 -1.66 -19.50
C PHE A 210 8.51 -0.37 -19.81
N ASP A 211 9.03 0.73 -19.29
CA ASP A 211 8.75 2.07 -19.79
C ASP A 211 10.08 2.64 -20.35
N ASN A 212 10.14 2.75 -21.68
CA ASN A 212 11.38 2.90 -22.45
C ASN A 212 12.38 1.79 -22.10
N ASP A 213 13.60 2.15 -21.69
CA ASP A 213 14.68 1.21 -21.38
C ASP A 213 14.67 0.75 -19.90
N ILE A 214 13.72 1.24 -19.09
CA ILE A 214 13.65 0.93 -17.66
C ILE A 214 12.59 -0.13 -17.42
N CYS A 215 13.01 -1.27 -16.87
CA CYS A 215 12.09 -2.27 -16.32
C CYS A 215 11.39 -1.66 -15.11
N ILE A 216 10.07 -1.48 -15.19
CA ILE A 216 9.26 -0.91 -14.11
C ILE A 216 8.52 -1.98 -13.30
N GLY A 217 8.70 -3.26 -13.61
CA GLY A 217 8.15 -4.37 -12.85
C GLY A 217 8.37 -5.69 -13.56
N SER A 218 8.48 -6.77 -12.80
CA SER A 218 8.67 -8.10 -13.35
C SER A 218 8.05 -9.18 -12.46
N ALA A 219 7.67 -10.28 -13.07
CA ALA A 219 7.14 -11.44 -12.37
C ALA A 219 7.38 -12.73 -13.17
N VAL A 220 7.25 -13.88 -12.50
CA VAL A 220 7.42 -15.19 -13.11
C VAL A 220 6.08 -15.92 -13.12
N LEU A 221 5.73 -16.51 -14.26
CA LEU A 221 4.56 -17.39 -14.34
C LEU A 221 4.76 -18.60 -13.43
N ILE A 222 3.78 -18.90 -12.59
CA ILE A 222 3.74 -20.14 -11.78
C ILE A 222 2.87 -21.24 -12.41
N LYS A 223 2.07 -20.86 -13.42
CA LYS A 223 1.10 -21.69 -14.16
C LYS A 223 0.86 -21.10 -15.57
N SER A 224 0.27 -21.87 -16.48
CA SER A 224 -0.23 -21.37 -17.79
C SER A 224 -1.42 -20.42 -17.58
N LEU A 225 -1.58 -19.45 -18.49
CA LEU A 225 -2.70 -18.48 -18.49
C LEU A 225 -3.86 -18.88 -19.42
N GLU A 226 -3.88 -20.09 -19.96
CA GLU A 226 -4.92 -20.52 -20.91
C GLU A 226 -6.34 -20.57 -20.29
N ALA A 227 -6.44 -20.78 -18.98
CA ALA A 227 -7.72 -20.71 -18.30
C ALA A 227 -8.16 -19.24 -18.18
N LYS A 228 -9.43 -18.95 -18.49
CA LYS A 228 -10.00 -17.58 -18.43
C LYS A 228 -9.92 -16.93 -17.05
N THR A 229 -9.73 -17.73 -16.00
CA THR A 229 -9.57 -17.28 -14.62
C THR A 229 -8.11 -17.11 -14.20
N SER A 230 -7.16 -17.54 -15.03
CA SER A 230 -5.74 -17.39 -14.77
C SER A 230 -5.27 -16.01 -15.17
N TYR A 231 -4.39 -15.44 -14.35
CA TYR A 231 -3.71 -14.19 -14.60
C TYR A 231 -2.35 -14.20 -13.91
N LEU A 232 -1.46 -13.33 -14.37
CA LEU A 232 -0.25 -12.94 -13.66
C LEU A 232 -0.43 -11.50 -13.17
N SER A 233 -0.36 -11.30 -11.85
CA SER A 233 -0.38 -9.96 -11.25
C SER A 233 1.05 -9.44 -11.17
N ILE A 234 1.27 -8.21 -11.66
CA ILE A 234 2.57 -7.54 -11.63
C ILE A 234 2.39 -6.17 -11.01
N ILE A 235 3.14 -5.90 -9.94
CA ILE A 235 3.29 -4.54 -9.41
C ILE A 235 4.30 -3.83 -10.30
N VAL A 236 3.90 -2.67 -10.82
CA VAL A 236 4.79 -1.80 -11.60
C VAL A 236 4.92 -0.46 -10.91
N GLY A 237 6.09 0.16 -10.99
CA GLY A 237 6.36 1.42 -10.32
C GLY A 237 7.74 1.97 -10.68
N ARG A 238 8.08 3.09 -10.04
CA ARG A 238 9.39 3.72 -10.13
C ARG A 238 9.84 4.13 -8.74
N ASP A 239 11.11 4.47 -8.63
CA ASP A 239 11.57 5.24 -7.49
C ASP A 239 11.17 6.71 -7.67
N ASP A 240 10.94 7.42 -6.56
CA ASP A 240 10.63 8.87 -6.53
C ASP A 240 11.89 9.73 -6.55
#